data_AF-A0A9D7QEE9-F1
#
_entry.id   AF-A0A9D7QEE9-F1
#
_cell.length_a   1.000
_cell.length_b   1.000
_cell.length_c   1.000
_cell.angle_alpha   90.00
_cell.angle_beta   90.00
_cell.angle_gamma   90.00
#
_symmetry.space_group_name_H-M   'P 1'
#
loop_
_entity.id
_entity.type
_entity.pdbx_description
1 polymer ?
#
loop_
_entity_poly.entity_id
_entity_poly.type
_entity_poly.pdbx_seq_one_letter_code
_entity_poly.pdbx_strand_id
1 'polypeptide(L)'
;MKTLIPLLALSGLLALAPLGAAEPAPASPATPLPAAGEMAALEHFLDLTDADLEQMQRVIARIRAMGPDERAVLRREIEKFRTLPESQRHQMRLGWGALDTDLQEAWRRMMQAATPERRAEIQARLQSLPPEKKGALRRQLAEEFIRQERNK
;
A
#
# COMPACT_ATOMS: atom_id res chain seq x y z
N MET A 1 52.25 29.70 41.76
CA MET A 1 53.54 30.46 41.71
C MET A 1 54.26 29.92 40.47
N LYS A 2 54.08 30.47 39.27
CA LYS A 2 54.60 31.74 38.73
C LYS A 2 56.13 31.75 38.70
N THR A 3 56.70 31.36 37.56
CA THR A 3 57.96 31.81 36.93
C THR A 3 58.28 30.85 35.77
N LEU A 4 58.90 31.19 34.64
CA LEU A 4 59.28 32.42 33.96
C LEU A 4 59.70 31.96 32.55
N ILE A 5 59.26 32.69 31.52
CA ILE A 5 59.80 32.60 30.14
C ILE A 5 60.97 33.60 30.04
N PRO A 6 62.04 33.27 29.30
CA PRO A 6 62.56 34.19 28.28
C PRO A 6 62.88 33.43 26.97
N LEU A 7 62.35 33.82 25.80
CA LEU A 7 62.67 34.98 24.93
C LEU A 7 63.99 34.82 24.14
N LEU A 8 63.90 35.11 22.83
CA LEU A 8 64.92 35.22 21.76
C LEU A 8 65.29 33.91 21.03
N ALA A 9 65.31 33.83 19.69
CA ALA A 9 65.62 34.86 18.71
C ALA A 9 64.87 34.69 17.37
N LEU A 10 64.83 35.83 16.68
CA LEU A 10 64.24 36.19 15.39
C LEU A 10 65.08 35.67 14.19
N SER A 11 64.43 35.57 13.01
CA SER A 11 64.95 35.33 11.64
C SER A 11 64.69 33.89 11.16
N GLY A 12 63.91 33.59 10.13
CA GLY A 12 63.55 34.35 8.93
C GLY A 12 64.02 33.55 7.71
N LEU A 13 63.12 32.82 7.04
CA LEU A 13 63.27 32.51 5.62
C LEU A 13 61.92 32.05 5.04
N LEU A 14 61.48 32.80 4.03
CA LEU A 14 60.37 32.48 3.12
C LEU A 14 60.76 31.24 2.30
N ALA A 15 59.92 30.20 2.27
CA ALA A 15 60.02 29.15 1.25
C ALA A 15 58.63 28.59 0.91
N LEU A 16 58.26 28.86 -0.35
CA LEU A 16 57.24 28.28 -1.23
C LEU A 16 56.35 27.15 -0.69
N ALA A 17 55.05 27.38 -0.79
CA ALA A 17 54.02 26.34 -0.78
C ALA A 17 54.20 25.36 -1.95
N PRO A 18 54.08 24.03 -1.73
CA PRO A 18 53.52 23.16 -2.73
C PRO A 18 52.00 23.19 -2.58
N LEU A 19 51.34 23.58 -3.67
CA LEU A 19 49.92 23.37 -3.91
C LEU A 19 49.65 21.86 -3.83
N GLY A 20 49.34 21.37 -2.63
CA GLY A 20 48.92 20.01 -2.38
C GLY A 20 47.51 19.84 -2.89
N ALA A 21 47.38 19.07 -3.97
CA ALA A 21 46.17 18.72 -4.68
C ALA A 21 44.94 18.58 -3.77
N ALA A 22 43.90 19.34 -4.08
CA ALA A 22 42.56 19.07 -3.60
C ALA A 22 42.18 17.65 -4.05
N GLU A 23 41.96 16.79 -3.06
CA GLU A 23 41.36 15.48 -3.23
C GLU A 23 40.03 15.65 -4.01
N PRO A 24 39.84 14.95 -5.15
CA PRO A 24 38.59 15.04 -5.86
C PRO A 24 37.50 14.47 -4.95
N ALA A 25 36.53 15.32 -4.58
CA ALA A 25 35.33 14.92 -3.88
C ALA A 25 34.76 13.64 -4.52
N PRO A 26 34.32 12.65 -3.74
CA PRO A 26 33.70 11.46 -4.30
C PRO A 26 32.53 11.92 -5.16
N ALA A 27 32.62 11.63 -6.46
CA ALA A 27 31.54 11.89 -7.40
C ALA A 27 30.25 11.32 -6.80
N SER A 28 29.27 12.18 -6.55
CA SER A 28 27.91 11.75 -6.22
C SER A 28 27.53 10.67 -7.23
N PRO A 29 27.06 9.47 -6.80
CA PRO A 29 26.60 8.48 -7.76
C PRO A 29 25.46 9.12 -8.54
N ALA A 30 25.70 9.38 -9.83
CA ALA A 30 24.67 9.84 -10.74
C ALA A 30 23.52 8.85 -10.63
N THR A 31 22.37 9.31 -10.12
CA THR A 31 21.17 8.48 -10.05
C THR A 31 20.87 8.04 -11.49
N PRO A 32 20.87 6.73 -11.78
CA PRO A 32 20.57 6.26 -13.13
C PRO A 32 19.25 6.87 -13.58
N LEU A 33 19.21 7.38 -14.82
CA LEU A 33 17.95 7.83 -15.39
C LEU A 33 16.95 6.68 -15.33
N PRO A 34 15.72 6.92 -14.84
CA PRO A 34 14.72 5.87 -14.70
C PRO A 34 14.45 5.21 -16.06
N ALA A 35 14.31 3.88 -16.04
CA ALA A 35 13.96 3.14 -17.25
C ALA A 35 12.61 3.64 -17.82
N ALA A 36 12.35 3.45 -19.12
CA ALA A 36 11.10 3.93 -19.73
C ALA A 36 9.82 3.43 -19.02
N GLY A 37 9.85 2.20 -18.48
CA GLY A 37 8.75 1.68 -17.66
C GLY A 37 8.65 2.30 -16.25
N GLU A 38 9.77 2.76 -15.70
CA GLU A 38 9.80 3.49 -14.43
C GLU A 38 9.22 4.89 -14.59
N MET A 39 9.47 5.57 -15.71
CA MET A 39 8.85 6.87 -16.01
C MET A 39 7.32 6.79 -16.07
N ALA A 40 6.76 5.81 -16.79
CA ALA A 40 5.31 5.61 -16.84
C ALA A 40 4.70 5.29 -15.46
N ALA A 41 5.42 4.53 -14.63
CA ALA A 41 4.98 4.27 -13.27
C ALA A 41 5.01 5.54 -12.41
N LEU A 42 6.07 6.36 -12.53
CA LEU A 42 6.20 7.62 -11.81
C LEU A 42 5.11 8.62 -12.20
N GLU A 43 4.80 8.74 -13.49
CA GLU A 43 3.67 9.55 -13.97
C GLU A 43 2.37 9.11 -13.31
N HIS A 44 2.07 7.80 -13.32
CA HIS A 44 0.88 7.28 -12.65
C HIS A 44 0.86 7.59 -11.15
N PHE A 45 2.00 7.49 -10.47
CA PHE A 45 2.11 7.80 -9.04
C PHE A 45 1.86 9.29 -8.74
N LEU A 46 2.24 10.19 -9.63
CA LEU A 46 2.00 11.63 -9.48
C LEU A 46 0.53 11.99 -9.65
N ASP A 47 -0.24 11.18 -10.38
CA ASP A 47 -1.68 11.36 -10.58
C ASP A 47 -2.53 10.81 -9.42
N LEU A 48 -1.94 10.11 -8.45
CA LEU A 48 -2.66 9.55 -7.31
C LEU A 48 -3.04 10.62 -6.29
N THR A 49 -4.22 10.46 -5.70
CA THR A 49 -4.62 11.30 -4.56
C THR A 49 -3.88 10.87 -3.28
N ASP A 50 -3.85 11.76 -2.27
CA ASP A 50 -3.28 11.41 -0.96
C ASP A 50 -3.92 10.15 -0.35
N ALA A 51 -5.24 9.99 -0.50
CA ALA A 51 -5.96 8.82 -0.03
C ALA A 51 -5.53 7.53 -0.75
N ASP A 52 -5.25 7.61 -2.05
CA ASP A 52 -4.75 6.48 -2.84
C ASP A 52 -3.32 6.12 -2.41
N LEU A 53 -2.47 7.12 -2.18
CA LEU A 53 -1.10 6.91 -1.70
C LEU A 53 -1.09 6.25 -0.31
N GLU A 54 -1.94 6.70 0.62
CA GLU A 54 -2.11 6.06 1.93
C GLU A 54 -2.59 4.61 1.80
N GLN A 55 -3.55 4.36 0.90
CA GLN A 55 -4.02 3.00 0.63
C GLN A 55 -2.90 2.11 0.10
N MET A 56 -2.08 2.60 -0.83
CA MET A 56 -0.92 1.88 -1.34
C MET A 56 0.10 1.59 -0.25
N GLN A 57 0.42 2.55 0.61
CA GLN A 57 1.32 2.34 1.74
C GLN A 57 0.82 1.23 2.67
N ARG A 58 -0.48 1.20 2.99
CA ARG A 58 -1.08 0.13 3.79
C ARG A 58 -0.97 -1.25 3.12
N VAL A 59 -1.20 -1.32 1.81
CA VAL A 59 -1.06 -2.56 1.05
C VAL A 59 0.39 -3.04 1.03
N ILE A 60 1.35 -2.13 0.78
CA ILE A 60 2.78 -2.44 0.80
C ILE A 60 3.21 -2.95 2.18
N ALA A 61 2.79 -2.27 3.25
CA ALA A 61 3.08 -2.69 4.62
C ALA A 61 2.57 -4.10 4.91
N ARG A 62 1.33 -4.41 4.49
CA ARG A 62 0.75 -5.76 4.61
C ARG A 62 1.57 -6.81 3.85
N ILE A 63 1.96 -6.54 2.60
CA ILE A 63 2.74 -7.47 1.78
C ILE A 63 4.14 -7.70 2.36
N ARG A 64 4.77 -6.65 2.92
CA ARG A 64 6.08 -6.75 3.59
C ARG A 64 5.99 -7.58 4.87
N ALA A 65 4.88 -7.50 5.60
CA ALA A 65 4.65 -8.31 6.79
C ALA A 65 4.40 -9.80 6.51
N MET A 66 4.03 -10.17 5.27
CA MET A 66 3.83 -11.57 4.89
C MET A 66 5.13 -12.37 4.87
N GLY A 67 5.04 -13.66 5.18
CA GLY A 67 6.12 -14.62 4.95
C GLY A 67 6.37 -14.91 3.46
N PRO A 68 7.51 -15.53 3.11
CA PRO A 68 7.80 -15.91 1.72
C PRO A 68 6.76 -16.87 1.14
N ASP A 69 6.27 -17.83 1.92
CA ASP A 69 5.26 -18.81 1.48
C ASP A 69 3.90 -18.16 1.23
N GLU A 70 3.47 -17.27 2.12
CA GLU A 70 2.22 -16.50 1.96
C GLU A 70 2.26 -15.63 0.70
N ARG A 71 3.40 -14.95 0.44
CA ARG A 71 3.60 -14.21 -0.81
C ARG A 71 3.56 -15.12 -2.03
N ALA A 72 4.12 -16.33 -1.94
CA ALA A 72 4.06 -17.30 -3.03
C ALA A 72 2.62 -17.78 -3.31
N VAL A 73 1.83 -18.02 -2.27
CA VAL A 73 0.40 -18.31 -2.38
C VAL A 73 -0.32 -17.14 -3.08
N LEU A 74 -0.12 -15.91 -2.60
CA LEU A 74 -0.77 -14.73 -3.16
C LEU A 74 -0.44 -14.55 -4.66
N ARG A 75 0.81 -14.75 -5.06
CA ARG A 75 1.21 -14.70 -6.48
C ARG A 75 0.48 -15.75 -7.32
N ARG A 76 0.36 -16.99 -6.81
CA ARG A 76 -0.38 -18.06 -7.52
C ARG A 76 -1.85 -17.71 -7.70
N GLU A 77 -2.48 -17.13 -6.68
CA GLU A 77 -3.89 -16.69 -6.78
C GLU A 77 -4.06 -15.54 -7.77
N ILE A 78 -3.12 -14.59 -7.83
CA ILE A 78 -3.12 -13.51 -8.83
C ILE A 78 -2.99 -14.09 -10.25
N GLU A 79 -2.10 -15.06 -10.46
CA GLU A 79 -1.94 -15.71 -11.76
C GLU A 79 -3.21 -16.48 -12.17
N LYS A 80 -3.81 -17.24 -11.25
CA LYS A 80 -5.13 -17.87 -11.50
C LYS A 80 -6.16 -16.83 -11.92
N PHE A 81 -6.26 -15.71 -11.20
CA PHE A 81 -7.18 -14.64 -11.56
C PHE A 81 -6.91 -14.08 -12.96
N ARG A 82 -5.64 -13.89 -13.34
CA ARG A 82 -5.24 -13.39 -14.66
C ARG A 82 -5.62 -14.35 -15.79
N THR A 83 -5.60 -15.66 -15.54
CA THR A 83 -6.00 -16.68 -16.52
C THR A 83 -7.52 -16.76 -16.76
N LEU A 84 -8.34 -16.15 -15.90
CA LEU A 84 -9.79 -16.13 -16.10
C LEU A 84 -10.17 -15.28 -17.32
N PRO A 85 -11.23 -15.66 -18.07
CA PRO A 85 -11.80 -14.83 -19.11
C PRO A 85 -12.17 -13.42 -18.60
N GLU A 86 -12.04 -12.41 -19.44
CA GLU A 86 -12.29 -11.02 -19.05
C GLU A 86 -13.70 -10.80 -18.48
N SER A 87 -14.70 -11.50 -19.01
CA SER A 87 -16.07 -11.48 -18.48
C SER A 87 -16.15 -11.97 -17.03
N GLN A 88 -15.43 -13.04 -16.68
CA GLN A 88 -15.37 -13.56 -15.31
C GLN A 88 -14.58 -12.63 -14.40
N ARG A 89 -13.44 -12.09 -14.87
CA ARG A 89 -12.68 -11.08 -14.10
C ARG A 89 -13.50 -9.83 -13.83
N HIS A 90 -14.26 -9.38 -14.84
CA HIS A 90 -15.17 -8.26 -14.71
C HIS A 90 -16.26 -8.55 -13.67
N GLN A 91 -16.88 -9.73 -13.72
CA GLN A 91 -17.86 -10.15 -12.73
C GLN A 91 -17.28 -10.21 -11.30
N MET A 92 -16.03 -10.69 -11.15
CA MET A 92 -15.35 -10.70 -9.86
C MET A 92 -15.04 -9.28 -9.36
N ARG A 93 -14.61 -8.37 -10.25
CA ARG A 93 -14.42 -6.94 -9.92
C ARG A 93 -15.73 -6.29 -9.49
N LEU A 94 -16.82 -6.53 -10.24
CA LEU A 94 -18.17 -6.05 -9.92
C LEU A 94 -18.82 -6.75 -8.71
N GLY A 95 -18.19 -7.80 -8.20
CA GLY A 95 -18.68 -8.56 -7.06
C GLY A 95 -18.67 -7.76 -5.76
N TRP A 96 -18.68 -8.47 -4.63
CA TRP A 96 -18.74 -7.88 -3.30
C TRP A 96 -17.64 -6.82 -3.03
N GLY A 97 -16.49 -6.89 -3.71
CA GLY A 97 -15.39 -5.95 -3.56
C GLY A 97 -15.56 -4.57 -4.22
N ALA A 98 -16.55 -4.39 -5.11
CA ALA A 98 -16.89 -3.09 -5.72
C ALA A 98 -17.99 -2.33 -4.96
N LEU A 99 -18.47 -2.86 -3.84
CA LEU A 99 -19.45 -2.17 -3.00
C LEU A 99 -18.78 -1.12 -2.12
N ASP A 100 -19.53 -0.07 -1.82
CA ASP A 100 -19.12 0.97 -0.88
C ASP A 100 -18.67 0.38 0.47
N THR A 101 -17.63 0.95 1.07
CA THR A 101 -17.03 0.48 2.32
C THR A 101 -18.06 0.45 3.46
N ASP A 102 -18.95 1.43 3.55
CA ASP A 102 -19.97 1.50 4.59
C ASP A 102 -20.95 0.33 4.48
N LEU A 103 -21.26 -0.05 3.24
CA LEU A 103 -22.16 -1.15 2.97
C LEU A 103 -21.51 -2.51 3.25
N GLN A 104 -20.21 -2.63 2.99
CA GLN A 104 -19.44 -3.81 3.39
C GLN A 104 -19.36 -3.96 4.91
N GLU A 105 -19.16 -2.86 5.63
CA GLU A 105 -19.10 -2.83 7.09
C GLU A 105 -20.47 -3.09 7.72
N ALA A 106 -21.53 -2.49 7.19
CA ALA A 106 -22.90 -2.76 7.61
C ALA A 106 -23.27 -4.25 7.47
N TRP A 107 -22.89 -4.88 6.35
CA TRP A 107 -23.06 -6.33 6.20
C TRP A 107 -22.30 -7.13 7.25
N ARG A 108 -21.05 -6.75 7.55
CA ARG A 108 -20.24 -7.41 8.59
C ARG A 108 -20.91 -7.30 9.97
N ARG A 109 -21.36 -6.09 10.33
CA ARG A 109 -22.06 -5.81 11.60
C ARG A 109 -23.39 -6.57 11.66
N MET A 110 -24.17 -6.55 10.59
CA MET A 110 -25.42 -7.31 10.48
C MET A 110 -25.20 -8.81 10.71
N MET A 111 -24.21 -9.41 10.04
CA MET A 111 -23.91 -10.85 10.20
C MET A 111 -23.37 -11.20 11.59
N GLN A 112 -22.63 -10.29 12.23
CA GLN A 112 -22.18 -10.47 13.62
C GLN A 112 -23.35 -10.41 14.61
N ALA A 113 -24.27 -9.46 14.42
CA ALA A 113 -25.44 -9.27 15.27
C ALA A 113 -26.54 -10.32 15.03
N ALA A 114 -26.58 -10.95 13.85
CA ALA A 114 -27.58 -11.97 13.51
C ALA A 114 -27.41 -13.25 14.35
N THR A 115 -28.53 -13.90 14.69
CA THR A 115 -28.52 -15.22 15.35
C THR A 115 -27.96 -16.31 14.41
N PRO A 116 -27.51 -17.46 14.95
CA PRO A 116 -27.04 -18.58 14.13
C PRO A 116 -28.06 -19.03 13.07
N GLU A 117 -29.35 -19.09 13.41
CA GLU A 117 -30.43 -19.52 12.52
C GLU A 117 -30.60 -18.52 11.38
N ARG A 118 -30.59 -17.21 11.71
CA ARG A 118 -30.71 -16.15 10.70
C ARG A 118 -29.50 -16.13 9.77
N ARG A 119 -28.29 -16.36 10.29
CA ARG A 119 -27.10 -16.50 9.46
C ARG A 119 -27.21 -17.69 8.50
N ALA A 120 -27.67 -18.84 8.99
CA ALA A 120 -27.86 -20.03 8.18
C ALA A 120 -28.88 -19.80 7.05
N GLU A 121 -30.00 -19.12 7.35
CA GLU A 121 -31.00 -18.74 6.34
C GLU A 121 -30.40 -17.83 5.25
N ILE A 122 -29.67 -16.79 5.66
CA ILE A 122 -29.00 -15.86 4.74
C ILE A 122 -27.99 -16.62 3.87
N GLN A 123 -27.22 -17.54 4.45
CA GLN A 123 -26.27 -18.37 3.70
C GLN A 123 -26.98 -19.30 2.71
N ALA A 124 -28.06 -19.96 3.12
CA ALA A 124 -28.84 -20.84 2.24
C ALA A 124 -29.42 -20.05 1.06
N ARG A 125 -29.96 -18.85 1.30
CA ARG A 125 -30.41 -17.93 0.24
C ARG A 125 -29.28 -17.51 -0.70
N LEU A 126 -28.10 -17.21 -0.17
CA LEU A 126 -26.94 -16.87 -1.01
C LEU A 126 -26.43 -18.06 -1.81
N GLN A 127 -26.56 -19.29 -1.32
CA GLN A 127 -26.14 -20.49 -2.03
C GLN A 127 -27.11 -20.87 -3.16
N SER A 128 -28.42 -20.66 -2.97
CA SER A 128 -29.44 -20.96 -3.98
C SER A 128 -29.49 -19.97 -5.14
N LEU A 129 -28.93 -18.77 -4.96
CA LEU A 129 -28.89 -17.75 -6.00
C LEU A 129 -27.72 -17.94 -6.99
N PRO A 130 -27.90 -17.58 -8.28
CA PRO A 130 -26.80 -17.44 -9.22
C PRO A 130 -25.76 -16.41 -8.74
N PRO A 131 -24.45 -16.59 -9.01
CA PRO A 131 -23.37 -15.70 -8.56
C PRO A 131 -23.64 -14.20 -8.77
N GLU A 132 -24.28 -13.86 -9.88
CA GLU A 132 -24.65 -12.53 -10.35
C GLU A 132 -25.66 -11.86 -9.41
N LYS A 133 -26.56 -12.66 -8.80
CA LYS A 133 -27.61 -12.16 -7.91
C LYS A 133 -27.17 -12.09 -6.44
N LYS A 134 -26.09 -12.77 -6.07
CA LYS A 134 -25.58 -12.79 -4.69
C LYS A 134 -25.18 -11.40 -4.20
N GLY A 135 -24.55 -10.61 -5.06
CA GLY A 135 -24.15 -9.22 -4.73
C GLY A 135 -25.36 -8.34 -4.41
N ALA A 136 -26.41 -8.40 -5.24
CA ALA A 136 -27.64 -7.64 -5.05
C ALA A 136 -28.34 -8.00 -3.72
N LEU A 137 -28.43 -9.29 -3.39
CA LEU A 137 -29.03 -9.71 -2.12
C LEU A 137 -28.25 -9.18 -0.91
N ARG A 138 -26.90 -9.28 -0.93
CA ARG A 138 -26.09 -8.75 0.19
C ARG A 138 -26.25 -7.24 0.33
N ARG A 139 -26.30 -6.51 -0.79
CA ARG A 139 -26.56 -5.07 -0.82
C ARG A 139 -27.88 -4.72 -0.17
N GLN A 140 -28.96 -5.36 -0.60
CA GLN A 140 -30.29 -5.15 -0.07
C GLN A 140 -30.34 -5.35 1.45
N LEU A 141 -29.81 -6.48 1.93
CA LEU A 141 -29.83 -6.80 3.36
C LEU A 141 -29.01 -5.80 4.20
N ALA A 142 -27.87 -5.35 3.69
CA ALA A 142 -27.05 -4.34 4.35
C ALA A 142 -27.75 -2.96 4.40
N GLU A 143 -28.40 -2.54 3.31
CA GLU A 143 -29.19 -1.30 3.26
C GLU A 143 -30.38 -1.34 4.22
N GLU A 144 -31.10 -2.46 4.28
CA GLU A 144 -32.19 -2.68 5.22
C GLU A 144 -31.68 -2.58 6.67
N PHE A 145 -30.53 -3.17 6.96
CA PHE A 145 -29.91 -3.08 8.28
C PHE A 145 -29.54 -1.64 8.66
N ILE A 146 -28.89 -0.89 7.78
CA ILE A 146 -28.58 0.54 8.00
C ILE A 146 -29.88 1.33 8.27
N ARG A 147 -30.94 1.07 7.49
CA ARG A 147 -32.23 1.72 7.67
C ARG A 147 -32.83 1.41 9.05
N GLN A 148 -32.74 0.16 9.51
CA GLN A 148 -33.21 -0.24 10.83
C GLN A 148 -32.41 0.41 11.95
N GLU A 149 -31.09 0.56 11.81
CA GLU A 149 -30.25 1.24 12.80
C GLU A 149 -30.56 2.73 12.88
N ARG A 150 -30.89 3.39 11.77
CA ARG A 150 -31.25 4.82 11.75
C ARG A 150 -32.60 5.15 12.40
N ASN A 151 -33.49 4.17 12.48
CA ASN A 151 -34.85 4.33 13.01
C ASN A 151 -34.99 3.87 14.48
N LYS A 152 -33.88 3.50 15.13
CA LYS A 152 -33.80 3.15 16.56
C LYS A 152 -33.25 4.33 17.35
#